data_AF-A0A9J7CVH0-F1
#
_entry.id   AF-A0A9J7CVH0-F1
#
_cell.length_a   1.000
_cell.length_b   1.000
_cell.length_c   1.000
_cell.angle_alpha   90.00
_cell.angle_beta   90.00
_cell.angle_gamma   90.00
#
_symmetry.space_group_name_H-M   'P 1'
#
loop_
_entity.id
_entity.type
_entity.pdbx_description
1 polymer ?
#
loop_
_entity_poly.entity_id
_entity_poly.type
_entity_poly.pdbx_seq_one_letter_code
_entity_poly.pdbx_strand_id
1 'polypeptide(L)'
;MFLLTFFSFSSPSIIHPLHLPKALMDKSLSSVAVAEPADITNRTTILTDIFVFLDTSWEYRHVVDYVNYVVERLNINPYGSSITLLAARDGSVMVNRTFYISDFYSNWNVTTHSNFRNGFSLPLILSKARDLTSSILSSEQIKDSMGGRSIVALLIPSPIAFVHEYDFDYCQRYVERLNATMPELKFIFYAGGAVIRFTDYVSNPKEDLFPLDYDVGVEKCAQPVVNRIRGVPRQLSNPRCTSQWTNGNQAQTQLVQYQELGKITFYAMPPNYFYHDGSMRYLKVKPLSSVAFIVCTSRSLKLPYRNPSAASAEGQDCKQITTNDYSYDLTAMCNQMDQLLDCPPLYISVQSQDFATTAQALCTEKSCPTPMSAQYSIIVNNLDCTNRGRTMETSHSILLMLSLLFLSVNPF
;
A
#
# COMPACT_ATOMS: atom_id res chain seq x y z
N MET A 1 -79.81 -20.57 40.43
CA MET A 1 -80.08 -19.59 39.35
C MET A 1 -78.71 -19.26 38.74
N PHE A 2 -78.23 -20.13 37.84
CA PHE A 2 -78.09 -19.88 36.39
C PHE A 2 -77.12 -18.72 36.08
N LEU A 3 -76.09 -18.81 35.23
CA LEU A 3 -75.48 -19.89 34.46
C LEU A 3 -74.28 -19.26 33.67
N LEU A 4 -73.21 -20.05 33.47
CA LEU A 4 -72.31 -20.16 32.29
C LEU A 4 -71.60 -18.92 31.64
N THR A 5 -70.27 -18.88 31.87
CA THR A 5 -69.14 -19.07 30.92
C THR A 5 -69.04 -18.49 29.48
N PHE A 6 -67.79 -18.07 29.21
CA PHE A 6 -66.94 -18.08 28.00
C PHE A 6 -67.23 -17.13 26.83
N PHE A 7 -66.26 -16.26 26.50
CA PHE A 7 -65.54 -16.25 25.21
C PHE A 7 -64.20 -15.50 25.30
N SER A 8 -63.22 -16.01 24.54
CA SER A 8 -61.82 -15.58 24.34
C SER A 8 -61.68 -14.15 23.79
N PHE A 9 -60.55 -13.47 24.02
CA PHE A 9 -59.73 -12.88 22.94
C PHE A 9 -58.33 -12.48 23.45
N SER A 10 -57.34 -12.87 22.67
CA SER A 10 -55.93 -12.48 22.71
C SER A 10 -55.74 -10.98 22.48
N SER A 11 -54.72 -10.39 23.11
CA SER A 11 -54.16 -9.09 22.71
C SER A 11 -52.65 -9.07 22.97
N PRO A 12 -51.83 -8.71 21.98
CA PRO A 12 -50.38 -8.70 22.11
C PRO A 12 -49.89 -7.38 22.71
N SER A 13 -48.85 -7.47 23.52
CA SER A 13 -48.11 -6.32 24.05
C SER A 13 -47.37 -5.61 22.93
N ILE A 14 -47.61 -4.30 22.83
CA ILE A 14 -46.91 -3.37 21.95
C ILE A 14 -45.50 -3.14 22.51
N ILE A 15 -44.47 -3.60 21.79
CA ILE A 15 -43.08 -3.18 21.97
C ILE A 15 -42.73 -2.32 20.77
N HIS A 16 -42.40 -1.05 21.00
CA HIS A 16 -41.80 -0.16 20.02
C HIS A 16 -40.41 -0.69 19.63
N PRO A 17 -40.13 -1.00 18.36
CA PRO A 17 -38.76 -1.26 17.91
C PRO A 17 -38.06 0.08 17.63
N LEU A 18 -36.91 0.25 18.30
CA LEU A 18 -35.87 1.19 17.92
C LEU A 18 -35.56 1.03 16.43
N HIS A 19 -35.58 2.14 15.70
CA HIS A 19 -35.26 2.21 14.27
C HIS A 19 -33.75 1.97 14.08
N LEU A 20 -33.38 0.76 13.66
CA LEU A 20 -32.05 0.48 13.10
C LEU A 20 -32.07 0.83 11.60
N PRO A 21 -31.09 1.56 11.05
CA PRO A 21 -31.09 1.91 9.63
C PRO A 21 -30.97 0.66 8.74
N LYS A 22 -31.90 0.58 7.80
CA LYS A 22 -32.18 -0.49 6.84
C LYS A 22 -31.12 -0.53 5.73
N ALA A 23 -29.87 -0.79 6.09
CA ALA A 23 -28.74 -0.90 5.17
C ALA A 23 -27.97 -2.22 5.34
N LEU A 24 -28.68 -3.30 5.62
CA LEU A 24 -28.15 -4.67 5.58
C LEU A 24 -29.30 -5.57 5.13
N MET A 25 -29.56 -5.59 3.82
CA MET A 25 -30.23 -6.66 3.06
C MET A 25 -30.62 -6.09 1.68
N ASP A 26 -29.65 -5.98 0.78
CA ASP A 26 -29.93 -6.34 -0.60
C ASP A 26 -28.71 -7.04 -1.21
N LYS A 27 -28.84 -8.35 -1.28
CA LYS A 27 -27.92 -9.28 -1.92
C LYS A 27 -28.56 -9.64 -3.26
N SER A 28 -28.33 -8.79 -4.25
CA SER A 28 -28.34 -9.18 -5.65
C SER A 28 -27.09 -8.61 -6.31
N LEU A 29 -26.06 -9.45 -6.34
CA LEU A 29 -24.84 -9.25 -7.11
C LEU A 29 -25.21 -9.40 -8.59
N SER A 30 -25.76 -8.35 -9.19
CA SER A 30 -25.76 -8.20 -10.64
C SER A 30 -24.49 -7.45 -11.02
N SER A 31 -23.64 -8.16 -11.74
CA SER A 31 -22.38 -7.69 -12.29
C SER A 31 -22.62 -6.49 -13.21
N VAL A 32 -22.40 -5.28 -12.72
CA VAL A 32 -21.84 -4.23 -13.58
C VAL A 32 -20.43 -4.71 -13.87
N ALA A 33 -20.26 -5.36 -15.02
CA ALA A 33 -18.96 -5.67 -15.58
C ALA A 33 -18.26 -4.34 -15.88
N VAL A 34 -17.60 -3.78 -14.87
CA VAL A 34 -16.41 -2.97 -15.10
C VAL A 34 -15.49 -3.90 -15.86
N ALA A 35 -15.29 -3.64 -17.15
CA ALA A 35 -14.37 -4.42 -17.97
C ALA A 35 -13.07 -4.58 -17.17
N GLU A 36 -12.71 -5.83 -16.84
CA GLU A 36 -11.42 -6.06 -16.19
C GLU A 36 -10.36 -5.39 -17.06
N PRO A 37 -9.56 -4.46 -16.50
CA PRO A 37 -8.49 -3.87 -17.28
C PRO A 37 -7.64 -5.03 -17.78
N ALA A 38 -7.46 -5.12 -19.11
CA ALA A 38 -6.61 -6.13 -19.75
C ALA A 38 -5.38 -6.37 -18.88
N ASP A 39 -5.15 -7.61 -18.44
CA ASP A 39 -4.26 -7.94 -17.31
C ASP A 39 -2.87 -7.29 -17.43
N ILE A 40 -2.75 -6.08 -16.87
CA ILE A 40 -1.52 -5.27 -16.90
C ILE A 40 -0.46 -5.83 -15.95
N THR A 41 -0.81 -6.79 -15.10
CA THR A 41 0.09 -7.31 -14.06
C THR A 41 1.34 -7.94 -14.67
N ASN A 42 1.21 -8.61 -15.83
CA ASN A 42 2.33 -9.22 -16.55
C ASN A 42 3.24 -8.20 -17.24
N ARG A 43 2.75 -6.98 -17.47
CA ARG A 43 3.52 -5.85 -18.00
C ARG A 43 4.12 -5.00 -16.88
N THR A 44 3.74 -5.22 -15.63
CA THR A 44 4.17 -4.40 -14.50
C THR A 44 5.51 -4.87 -13.96
N THR A 45 6.45 -3.94 -13.78
CA THR A 45 7.76 -4.24 -13.21
C THR A 45 7.71 -4.19 -11.68
N ILE A 46 7.97 -5.32 -11.02
CA ILE A 46 8.03 -5.40 -9.56
C ILE A 46 9.38 -4.87 -9.06
N LEU A 47 9.32 -3.99 -8.06
CA LEU A 47 10.46 -3.59 -7.26
C LEU A 47 9.97 -3.30 -5.84
N THR A 48 10.09 -4.27 -4.95
CA THR A 48 9.46 -4.21 -3.63
C THR A 48 10.42 -4.60 -2.50
N ASP A 49 10.29 -3.95 -1.37
CA ASP A 49 10.80 -4.44 -0.09
C ASP A 49 9.66 -5.18 0.62
N ILE A 50 9.70 -6.51 0.58
CA ILE A 50 8.67 -7.36 1.17
C ILE A 50 9.09 -7.88 2.56
N PHE A 51 8.23 -7.64 3.54
CA PHE A 51 8.31 -8.20 4.89
C PHE A 51 7.25 -9.29 5.00
N VAL A 52 7.68 -10.55 5.06
CA VAL A 52 6.78 -11.69 5.24
C VAL A 52 6.69 -12.02 6.72
N PHE A 53 5.50 -11.86 7.30
CA PHE A 53 5.21 -12.25 8.69
C PHE A 53 4.49 -13.60 8.67
N LEU A 54 5.21 -14.66 9.01
CA LEU A 54 4.71 -16.03 8.95
C LEU A 54 4.33 -16.53 10.35
N ASP A 55 3.09 -16.97 10.52
CA ASP A 55 2.68 -17.71 11.72
C ASP A 55 3.19 -19.15 11.66
N THR A 56 4.15 -19.49 12.52
CA THR A 56 4.76 -20.83 12.57
C THR A 56 3.86 -21.89 13.23
N SER A 57 2.60 -21.54 13.54
CA SER A 57 1.55 -22.55 13.78
C SER A 57 1.20 -23.33 12.51
N TRP A 58 1.52 -22.80 11.32
CA TRP A 58 1.55 -23.58 10.09
C TRP A 58 2.61 -24.68 10.16
N GLU A 59 2.28 -25.91 9.74
CA GLU A 59 3.32 -26.90 9.50
C GLU A 59 4.16 -26.50 8.28
N TYR A 60 5.50 -26.59 8.38
CA TYR A 60 6.41 -26.16 7.31
C TYR A 60 6.01 -26.71 5.93
N ARG A 61 5.69 -28.01 5.85
CA ARG A 61 5.31 -28.69 4.59
C ARG A 61 4.03 -28.16 3.95
N HIS A 62 3.14 -27.52 4.71
CA HIS A 62 1.89 -26.98 4.18
C HIS A 62 2.03 -25.56 3.65
N VAL A 63 3.02 -24.80 4.13
CA VAL A 63 3.14 -23.37 3.84
C VAL A 63 4.33 -23.03 2.95
N VAL A 64 5.37 -23.87 2.93
CA VAL A 64 6.61 -23.62 2.19
C VAL A 64 6.38 -23.35 0.71
N ASP A 65 5.59 -24.18 0.03
CA ASP A 65 5.37 -24.04 -1.41
C ASP A 65 4.58 -22.77 -1.75
N TYR A 66 3.64 -22.36 -0.89
CA TYR A 66 2.84 -21.15 -1.09
C TYR A 66 3.67 -19.88 -0.89
N VAL A 67 4.52 -19.85 0.14
CA VAL A 67 5.45 -18.74 0.35
C VAL A 67 6.46 -18.69 -0.80
N ASN A 68 7.09 -19.81 -1.14
CA ASN A 68 8.08 -19.89 -2.22
C ASN A 68 7.47 -19.44 -3.56
N TYR A 69 6.24 -19.86 -3.88
CA TYR A 69 5.56 -19.44 -5.10
C TYR A 69 5.47 -17.91 -5.22
N VAL A 70 5.13 -17.23 -4.11
CA VAL A 70 5.10 -15.76 -4.07
C VAL A 70 6.50 -15.21 -4.28
N VAL A 71 7.47 -15.63 -3.46
CA VAL A 71 8.84 -15.11 -3.44
C VAL A 71 9.54 -15.24 -4.80
N GLU A 72 9.41 -16.39 -5.47
CA GLU A 72 9.98 -16.66 -6.79
C GLU A 72 9.50 -15.67 -7.86
N ARG A 73 8.29 -15.13 -7.70
CA ARG A 73 7.65 -14.24 -8.66
C ARG A 73 7.84 -12.76 -8.35
N LEU A 74 8.54 -12.40 -7.28
CA LEU A 74 8.82 -11.01 -6.89
C LEU A 74 10.12 -10.43 -7.43
N ASN A 75 10.88 -11.18 -8.24
CA ASN A 75 12.17 -10.76 -8.80
C ASN A 75 13.17 -10.33 -7.70
N ILE A 76 13.43 -11.22 -6.74
CA ILE A 76 14.39 -10.99 -5.66
C ILE A 76 15.81 -11.01 -6.23
N ASN A 77 16.43 -9.83 -6.35
CA ASN A 77 17.80 -9.64 -6.82
C ASN A 77 18.33 -8.26 -6.34
N PRO A 78 19.66 -7.98 -6.38
CA PRO A 78 20.22 -6.70 -5.89
C PRO A 78 19.69 -5.43 -6.59
N TYR A 79 19.28 -5.54 -7.84
CA TYR A 79 18.67 -4.46 -8.63
C TYR A 79 17.14 -4.54 -8.65
N GLY A 80 16.58 -5.49 -7.91
CA GLY A 80 15.20 -5.87 -7.87
C GLY A 80 14.58 -5.61 -6.49
N SER A 81 13.79 -6.59 -6.09
CA SER A 81 13.11 -6.65 -4.79
C SER A 81 14.02 -7.25 -3.71
N SER A 82 13.71 -6.97 -2.45
CA SER A 82 14.33 -7.61 -1.29
C SER A 82 13.29 -8.28 -0.41
N ILE A 83 13.70 -9.31 0.32
CA ILE A 83 12.82 -10.07 1.21
C ILE A 83 13.40 -10.17 2.61
N THR A 84 12.52 -10.06 3.60
CA THR A 84 12.79 -10.42 5.00
C THR A 84 11.69 -11.35 5.49
N LEU A 85 12.04 -12.46 6.13
CA LEU A 85 11.07 -13.38 6.76
C LEU A 85 11.11 -13.19 8.27
N LEU A 86 9.94 -12.99 8.87
CA LEU A 86 9.77 -12.76 10.30
C LEU A 86 8.70 -13.69 10.87
N ALA A 87 8.87 -14.10 12.12
CA ALA A 87 7.85 -14.82 12.84
C ALA A 87 6.69 -13.88 13.20
N ALA A 88 5.46 -14.28 12.92
CA ALA A 88 4.26 -13.46 13.15
C ALA A 88 3.92 -13.31 14.65
N ARG A 89 4.50 -14.15 15.52
CA ARG A 89 4.23 -14.09 16.96
C ARG A 89 4.87 -12.87 17.63
N ASP A 90 6.12 -12.57 17.27
CA ASP A 90 6.95 -11.60 18.00
C ASP A 90 7.80 -10.69 17.09
N GLY A 91 7.76 -10.90 15.77
CA GLY A 91 8.57 -10.16 14.82
C GLY A 91 10.05 -10.50 14.85
N SER A 92 10.44 -11.64 15.44
CA SER A 92 11.80 -12.17 15.35
C SER A 92 12.16 -12.51 13.90
N VAL A 93 13.42 -12.27 13.53
CA VAL A 93 13.90 -12.44 12.16
C VAL A 93 14.24 -13.90 11.92
N MET A 94 13.53 -14.55 10.99
CA MET A 94 13.80 -15.92 10.53
C MET A 94 14.83 -15.91 9.40
N VAL A 95 14.66 -15.00 8.45
CA VAL A 95 15.62 -14.74 7.37
C VAL A 95 15.85 -13.24 7.33
N ASN A 96 17.12 -12.85 7.49
CA ASN A 96 17.52 -11.45 7.44
C ASN A 96 17.26 -10.88 6.04
N ARG A 97 17.20 -9.55 5.92
CA ARG A 97 16.97 -8.90 4.63
C ARG A 97 18.00 -9.38 3.61
N THR A 98 17.52 -10.01 2.55
CA THR A 98 18.37 -10.50 1.45
C THR A 98 17.84 -10.04 0.10
N PHE A 99 18.78 -9.91 -0.82
CA PHE A 99 18.56 -9.66 -2.24
C PHE A 99 18.84 -10.92 -3.06
N TYR A 100 19.02 -12.09 -2.44
CA TYR A 100 19.31 -13.33 -3.13
C TYR A 100 18.33 -14.40 -2.68
N ILE A 101 17.57 -14.95 -3.62
CA ILE A 101 16.57 -15.99 -3.33
C ILE A 101 17.21 -17.27 -2.76
N SER A 102 18.46 -17.57 -3.12
CA SER A 102 19.23 -18.68 -2.56
C SER A 102 19.48 -18.53 -1.05
N ASP A 103 19.70 -17.31 -0.58
CA ASP A 103 19.90 -17.04 0.85
C ASP A 103 18.60 -17.25 1.62
N PHE A 104 17.47 -16.93 0.99
CA PHE A 104 16.16 -17.20 1.57
C PHE A 104 15.94 -18.71 1.76
N TYR A 105 16.19 -19.52 0.73
CA TYR A 105 16.04 -20.98 0.81
C TYR A 105 17.03 -21.67 1.75
N SER A 106 18.26 -21.18 1.83
CA SER A 106 19.26 -21.77 2.74
C SER A 106 18.95 -21.49 4.21
N ASN A 107 18.41 -20.31 4.52
CA ASN A 107 18.12 -19.91 5.90
C ASN A 107 16.74 -20.34 6.41
N TRP A 108 15.76 -20.54 5.53
CA TRP A 108 14.44 -21.04 5.91
C TRP A 108 14.22 -22.48 5.45
N ASN A 109 14.23 -23.40 6.40
CA ASN A 109 14.00 -24.82 6.20
C ASN A 109 13.16 -25.40 7.35
N VAL A 110 12.81 -26.68 7.29
CA VAL A 110 12.00 -27.35 8.32
C VAL A 110 12.56 -27.23 9.73
N THR A 111 13.90 -27.25 9.88
CA THR A 111 14.57 -27.18 11.18
C THR A 111 14.58 -25.75 11.71
N THR A 112 14.86 -24.77 10.85
CA THR A 112 14.84 -23.36 11.29
C THR A 112 13.42 -22.89 11.57
N HIS A 113 12.42 -23.37 10.80
CA HIS A 113 11.01 -23.08 11.03
C HIS A 113 10.55 -23.52 12.44
N SER A 114 10.89 -24.73 12.86
CA SER A 114 10.45 -25.28 14.16
C SER A 114 11.11 -24.63 15.38
N ASN A 115 12.18 -23.88 15.20
CA ASN A 115 12.84 -23.13 16.27
C ASN A 115 12.05 -21.88 16.71
N PHE A 116 11.12 -21.41 15.88
CA PHE A 116 10.33 -20.21 16.18
C PHE A 116 9.05 -20.56 16.90
N ARG A 117 8.66 -19.68 17.83
CA ARG A 117 7.50 -19.90 18.68
C ARG A 117 6.21 -19.65 17.92
N ASN A 118 5.36 -20.66 17.83
CA ASN A 118 4.07 -20.62 17.13
C ASN A 118 3.14 -19.51 17.64
N GLY A 119 2.43 -18.84 16.74
CA GLY A 119 1.39 -17.89 17.08
C GLY A 119 1.40 -16.64 16.21
N PHE A 120 0.45 -15.77 16.49
CA PHE A 120 0.20 -14.55 15.74
C PHE A 120 -0.08 -13.39 16.70
N SER A 121 0.62 -12.27 16.52
CA SER A 121 0.38 -11.04 17.29
C SER A 121 0.37 -9.84 16.37
N LEU A 122 -0.84 -9.40 15.98
CA LEU A 122 -0.99 -8.21 15.15
C LEU A 122 -0.37 -6.95 15.78
N PRO A 123 -0.53 -6.65 17.10
CA PRO A 123 0.11 -5.49 17.71
C PRO A 123 1.63 -5.45 17.49
N LEU A 124 2.30 -6.59 17.65
CA LEU A 124 3.75 -6.70 17.49
C LEU A 124 4.17 -6.65 16.02
N ILE A 125 3.40 -7.27 15.11
CA ILE A 125 3.62 -7.18 13.67
C ILE A 125 3.52 -5.72 13.20
N LEU A 126 2.47 -4.99 13.60
CA LEU A 126 2.27 -3.59 13.23
C LEU A 126 3.42 -2.71 13.72
N SER A 127 3.85 -2.89 14.98
CA SER A 127 5.01 -2.18 15.51
C SER A 127 6.29 -2.52 14.74
N LYS A 128 6.53 -3.80 14.47
CA LYS A 128 7.74 -4.25 13.76
C LYS A 128 7.77 -3.75 12.31
N ALA A 129 6.64 -3.79 11.61
CA ALA A 129 6.52 -3.29 10.25
C ALA A 129 6.77 -1.77 10.18
N ARG A 130 6.26 -1.01 11.15
CA ARG A 130 6.58 0.42 11.32
C ARG A 130 8.07 0.66 11.48
N ASP A 131 8.74 -0.10 12.35
CA ASP A 131 10.17 0.08 12.63
C ASP A 131 11.03 -0.25 11.41
N LEU A 132 10.72 -1.35 10.72
CA LEU A 132 11.40 -1.76 9.49
C LEU A 132 11.23 -0.71 8.38
N THR A 133 9.99 -0.21 8.21
CA THR A 133 9.68 0.84 7.23
C THR A 133 10.43 2.13 7.56
N SER A 134 10.41 2.55 8.83
CA SER A 134 11.14 3.74 9.30
C SER A 134 12.65 3.61 9.05
N SER A 135 13.22 2.42 9.23
CA SER A 135 14.63 2.16 8.95
C SER A 135 14.95 2.28 7.46
N ILE A 136 14.06 1.83 6.56
CA ILE A 136 14.23 2.01 5.11
C ILE A 136 14.18 3.49 4.75
N LEU A 137 13.12 4.19 5.17
CA LEU A 137 12.93 5.61 4.86
C LEU A 137 14.08 6.48 5.42
N SER A 138 14.59 6.15 6.62
CA SER A 138 15.76 6.83 7.19
C SER A 138 17.03 6.59 6.38
N SER A 139 17.23 5.37 5.87
CA SER A 139 18.36 5.04 4.99
C SER A 139 18.27 5.79 3.66
N GLU A 140 17.07 5.89 3.09
CA GLU A 140 16.79 6.67 1.88
C GLU A 140 17.04 8.16 2.10
N GLN A 141 16.59 8.71 3.22
CA GLN A 141 16.87 10.08 3.64
C GLN A 141 18.38 10.36 3.74
N ILE A 142 19.15 9.51 4.43
CA ILE A 142 20.60 9.68 4.58
C ILE A 142 21.31 9.68 3.21
N LYS A 143 20.78 8.93 2.26
CA LYS A 143 21.30 8.82 0.88
C LYS A 143 20.72 9.87 -0.08
N ASP A 144 19.87 10.77 0.40
CA ASP A 144 19.09 11.72 -0.41
C ASP A 144 18.35 11.05 -1.59
N SER A 145 17.79 9.87 -1.34
CA SER A 145 17.12 9.03 -2.33
C SER A 145 15.61 9.12 -2.21
N MET A 146 14.89 9.35 -3.31
CA MET A 146 13.41 9.36 -3.35
C MET A 146 12.76 7.97 -3.18
N GLY A 147 13.55 6.98 -2.78
CA GLY A 147 13.17 5.58 -2.75
C GLY A 147 12.93 5.03 -4.16
N GLY A 148 11.67 4.67 -4.44
CA GLY A 148 11.29 4.03 -5.71
C GLY A 148 11.06 2.52 -5.59
N ARG A 149 11.00 1.97 -4.38
CA ARG A 149 10.45 0.63 -4.11
C ARG A 149 9.05 0.76 -3.50
N SER A 150 8.21 -0.25 -3.69
CA SER A 150 7.01 -0.42 -2.85
C SER A 150 7.38 -1.15 -1.55
N ILE A 151 6.70 -0.86 -0.45
CA ILE A 151 6.94 -1.53 0.83
C ILE A 151 5.69 -2.33 1.20
N VAL A 152 5.84 -3.65 1.31
CA VAL A 152 4.72 -4.56 1.53
C VAL A 152 4.97 -5.41 2.78
N ALA A 153 4.03 -5.39 3.72
CA ALA A 153 3.92 -6.36 4.78
C ALA A 153 2.92 -7.45 4.37
N LEU A 154 3.43 -8.63 4.03
CA LEU A 154 2.63 -9.82 3.73
C LEU A 154 2.46 -10.63 5.01
N LEU A 155 1.24 -10.70 5.53
CA LEU A 155 0.90 -11.43 6.74
C LEU A 155 0.33 -12.79 6.36
N ILE A 156 0.90 -13.86 6.92
CA ILE A 156 0.49 -15.25 6.66
C ILE A 156 0.05 -15.90 7.99
N PRO A 157 -1.11 -15.49 8.52
CA PRO A 157 -1.67 -16.09 9.73
C PRO A 157 -2.15 -17.52 9.47
N SER A 158 -2.06 -18.38 10.49
CA SER A 158 -2.60 -19.74 10.44
C SER A 158 -4.14 -19.75 10.51
N PRO A 159 -4.80 -20.88 10.21
CA PRO A 159 -6.25 -20.99 10.31
C PRO A 159 -6.80 -20.72 11.71
N ILE A 160 -5.98 -20.91 12.75
CA ILE A 160 -6.33 -20.70 14.16
C ILE A 160 -5.94 -19.30 14.67
N ALA A 161 -5.25 -18.49 13.89
CA ALA A 161 -4.83 -17.16 14.31
C ALA A 161 -6.00 -16.17 14.33
N PHE A 162 -6.08 -15.37 15.39
CA PHE A 162 -7.06 -14.30 15.56
C PHE A 162 -6.43 -13.12 16.31
N VAL A 163 -7.09 -11.96 16.25
CA VAL A 163 -6.74 -10.80 17.08
C VAL A 163 -7.61 -10.86 18.33
N HIS A 164 -7.01 -10.79 19.51
CA HIS A 164 -7.76 -10.81 20.76
C HIS A 164 -8.64 -9.56 20.90
N GLU A 165 -9.80 -9.70 21.55
CA GLU A 165 -10.74 -8.59 21.73
C GLU A 165 -10.11 -7.38 22.43
N TYR A 166 -9.23 -7.60 23.40
CA TYR A 166 -8.53 -6.51 24.10
C TYR A 166 -7.53 -5.75 23.21
N ASP A 167 -7.08 -6.34 22.10
CA ASP A 167 -6.16 -5.73 21.12
C ASP A 167 -6.89 -5.13 19.91
N PHE A 168 -8.21 -5.36 19.77
CA PHE A 168 -8.98 -5.02 18.57
C PHE A 168 -8.92 -3.52 18.26
N ASP A 169 -9.40 -2.67 19.19
CA ASP A 169 -9.44 -1.22 19.03
C ASP A 169 -8.03 -0.62 18.85
N TYR A 170 -7.05 -1.20 19.54
CA TYR A 170 -5.66 -0.77 19.42
C TYR A 170 -5.12 -1.04 18.01
N CYS A 171 -5.29 -2.26 17.49
CA CYS A 171 -4.80 -2.65 16.17
C CYS A 171 -5.47 -1.84 15.07
N GLN A 172 -6.79 -1.67 15.13
CA GLN A 172 -7.54 -0.90 14.13
C GLN A 172 -7.02 0.55 14.05
N ARG A 173 -6.97 1.24 15.19
CA ARG A 173 -6.45 2.63 15.25
C ARG A 173 -4.98 2.72 14.84
N TYR A 174 -4.18 1.69 15.13
CA TYR A 174 -2.78 1.68 14.74
C TYR A 174 -2.62 1.52 13.22
N VAL A 175 -3.40 0.64 12.57
CA VAL A 175 -3.42 0.52 11.11
C VAL A 175 -3.87 1.84 10.46
N GLU A 176 -4.94 2.47 10.96
CA GLU A 176 -5.40 3.78 10.47
C GLU A 176 -4.31 4.85 10.57
N ARG A 177 -3.59 4.89 11.69
CA ARG A 177 -2.45 5.78 11.90
C ARG A 177 -1.31 5.48 10.94
N LEU A 178 -0.97 4.21 10.73
CA LEU A 178 0.08 3.81 9.79
C LEU A 178 -0.29 4.19 8.35
N ASN A 179 -1.53 3.97 7.93
CA ASN A 179 -1.98 4.38 6.60
C ASN A 179 -1.87 5.91 6.38
N ALA A 180 -2.05 6.69 7.44
CA ALA A 180 -1.93 8.15 7.38
C ALA A 180 -0.48 8.67 7.47
N THR A 181 0.40 7.97 8.20
CA THR A 181 1.77 8.42 8.53
C THR A 181 2.86 7.67 7.79
N MET A 182 2.54 6.54 7.17
CA MET A 182 3.40 5.70 6.34
C MET A 182 2.59 5.19 5.14
N PRO A 183 2.10 6.09 4.27
CA PRO A 183 1.31 5.71 3.09
C PRO A 183 2.07 4.74 2.17
N GLU A 184 3.40 4.64 2.31
CA GLU A 184 4.28 3.74 1.60
C GLU A 184 4.13 2.27 1.98
N LEU A 185 3.71 1.98 3.22
CA LEU A 185 3.52 0.62 3.72
C LEU A 185 2.13 0.10 3.33
N LYS A 186 2.09 -1.11 2.76
CA LYS A 186 0.84 -1.83 2.47
C LYS A 186 0.78 -3.17 3.19
N PHE A 187 -0.34 -3.41 3.87
CA PHE A 187 -0.65 -4.67 4.51
C PHE A 187 -1.46 -5.54 3.55
N ILE A 188 -1.00 -6.76 3.33
CA ILE A 188 -1.70 -7.79 2.56
C ILE A 188 -1.79 -9.02 3.46
N PHE A 189 -2.98 -9.59 3.61
CA PHE A 189 -3.18 -10.84 4.34
C PHE A 189 -3.35 -11.98 3.37
N TYR A 190 -2.53 -13.02 3.56
CA TYR A 190 -2.64 -14.30 2.89
C TYR A 190 -2.89 -15.38 3.93
N ALA A 191 -4.14 -15.54 4.32
CA ALA A 191 -4.53 -16.12 5.60
C ALA A 191 -5.21 -17.48 5.46
N GLY A 192 -4.90 -18.40 6.38
CA GLY A 192 -5.66 -19.64 6.54
C GLY A 192 -7.05 -19.41 7.12
N GLY A 193 -8.01 -20.29 6.81
CA GLY A 193 -9.38 -20.22 7.36
C GLY A 193 -10.19 -19.02 6.89
N ALA A 194 -11.11 -18.53 7.74
CA ALA A 194 -12.02 -17.44 7.37
C ALA A 194 -11.32 -16.06 7.37
N VAL A 195 -10.79 -15.63 6.21
CA VAL A 195 -9.99 -14.40 6.06
C VAL A 195 -10.73 -13.12 6.46
N ILE A 196 -12.06 -13.13 6.39
CA ILE A 196 -12.93 -11.99 6.73
C ILE A 196 -12.67 -11.42 8.14
N ARG A 197 -12.10 -12.22 9.06
CA ARG A 197 -11.70 -11.77 10.40
C ARG A 197 -10.61 -10.69 10.43
N PHE A 198 -9.98 -10.42 9.29
CA PHE A 198 -8.96 -9.37 9.15
C PHE A 198 -9.42 -8.13 8.38
N THR A 199 -10.72 -8.02 8.07
CA THR A 199 -11.33 -6.91 7.30
C THR A 199 -11.01 -5.54 7.90
N ASP A 200 -11.04 -5.42 9.24
CA ASP A 200 -10.85 -4.15 9.94
C ASP A 200 -9.38 -3.70 10.00
N TYR A 201 -8.44 -4.53 9.52
CA TYR A 201 -6.99 -4.27 9.58
C TYR A 201 -6.35 -4.03 8.21
N VAL A 202 -7.17 -3.83 7.16
CA VAL A 202 -6.70 -3.52 5.81
C VAL A 202 -7.44 -2.32 5.23
N SER A 203 -6.80 -1.64 4.27
CA SER A 203 -7.42 -0.48 3.61
C SER A 203 -8.53 -0.90 2.63
N ASN A 204 -8.35 -2.00 1.90
CA ASN A 204 -9.35 -2.51 0.98
C ASN A 204 -9.50 -4.03 1.11
N PRO A 205 -10.50 -4.52 1.85
CA PRO A 205 -10.73 -5.95 2.05
C PRO A 205 -10.87 -6.77 0.77
N LYS A 206 -11.31 -6.16 -0.35
CA LYS A 206 -11.45 -6.85 -1.64
C LYS A 206 -10.11 -7.05 -2.37
N GLU A 207 -9.14 -6.19 -2.10
CA GLU A 207 -7.84 -6.20 -2.78
C GLU A 207 -6.71 -6.75 -1.89
N ASP A 208 -6.87 -6.74 -0.57
CA ASP A 208 -5.78 -6.98 0.39
C ASP A 208 -5.95 -8.26 1.21
N LEU A 209 -7.04 -9.01 1.01
CA LEU A 209 -7.34 -10.26 1.72
C LEU A 209 -7.39 -11.44 0.76
N PHE A 210 -6.53 -12.42 0.98
CA PHE A 210 -6.43 -13.62 0.16
C PHE A 210 -6.50 -14.88 1.03
N PRO A 211 -7.30 -15.88 0.65
CA PRO A 211 -7.34 -17.15 1.37
C PRO A 211 -6.13 -18.00 1.01
N LEU A 212 -5.43 -18.50 2.03
CA LEU A 212 -4.46 -19.58 1.93
C LEU A 212 -5.18 -20.89 2.27
N ASP A 213 -5.40 -21.70 1.26
CA ASP A 213 -5.98 -23.03 1.37
C ASP A 213 -4.98 -24.03 0.80
N TYR A 214 -4.40 -24.86 1.67
CA TYR A 214 -3.35 -25.80 1.26
C TYR A 214 -3.89 -26.98 0.46
N ASP A 215 -5.22 -27.17 0.40
CA ASP A 215 -5.88 -28.19 -0.42
C ASP A 215 -6.13 -27.70 -1.86
N VAL A 216 -5.96 -26.40 -2.12
CA VAL A 216 -6.06 -25.78 -3.44
C VAL A 216 -4.67 -25.66 -4.05
N GLY A 217 -4.53 -26.00 -5.34
CA GLY A 217 -3.23 -25.90 -6.03
C GLY A 217 -2.54 -24.54 -5.83
N VAL A 218 -1.24 -24.59 -5.52
CA VAL A 218 -0.41 -23.44 -5.10
C VAL A 218 -0.58 -22.23 -6.00
N GLU A 219 -0.53 -22.42 -7.32
CA GLU A 219 -0.71 -21.34 -8.30
C GLU A 219 -2.05 -20.63 -8.16
N LYS A 220 -3.15 -21.38 -8.07
CA LYS A 220 -4.50 -20.80 -7.96
C LYS A 220 -4.66 -19.99 -6.67
N CYS A 221 -3.98 -20.41 -5.60
CA CYS A 221 -4.05 -19.78 -4.29
C CYS A 221 -3.12 -18.56 -4.17
N ALA A 222 -1.88 -18.67 -4.65
CA ALA A 222 -0.84 -17.66 -4.45
C ALA A 222 -0.71 -16.64 -5.59
N GLN A 223 -1.12 -16.96 -6.83
CA GLN A 223 -1.04 -16.01 -7.96
C GLN A 223 -1.83 -14.71 -7.74
N PRO A 224 -3.03 -14.71 -7.12
CA PRO A 224 -3.72 -13.47 -6.76
C PRO A 224 -2.92 -12.57 -5.82
N VAL A 225 -2.19 -13.15 -4.87
CA VAL A 225 -1.30 -12.41 -3.94
C VAL A 225 -0.14 -11.78 -4.71
N VAL A 226 0.49 -12.55 -5.62
CA VAL A 226 1.53 -12.02 -6.50
C VAL A 226 0.99 -10.84 -7.30
N ASN A 227 -0.16 -11.00 -7.95
CA ASN A 227 -0.80 -9.95 -8.75
C ASN A 227 -1.09 -8.70 -7.93
N ARG A 228 -1.57 -8.85 -6.69
CA ARG A 228 -1.76 -7.74 -5.78
C ARG A 228 -0.46 -7.00 -5.48
N ILE A 229 0.61 -7.73 -5.14
CA ILE A 229 1.92 -7.14 -4.87
C ILE A 229 2.45 -6.40 -6.10
N ARG A 230 2.30 -6.96 -7.31
CA ARG A 230 2.64 -6.26 -8.58
C ARG A 230 1.86 -4.96 -8.74
N GLY A 231 0.59 -4.97 -8.33
CA GLY A 231 -0.30 -3.81 -8.41
C GLY A 231 -0.08 -2.75 -7.32
N VAL A 232 0.82 -2.96 -6.36
CA VAL A 232 1.19 -1.92 -5.39
C VAL A 232 2.16 -0.94 -6.06
N PRO A 233 1.80 0.34 -6.26
CA PRO A 233 2.69 1.31 -6.86
C PRO A 233 3.94 1.54 -6.00
N ARG A 234 5.07 1.77 -6.66
CA ARG A 234 6.30 2.24 -6.02
C ARG A 234 6.06 3.63 -5.46
N GLN A 235 6.74 3.98 -4.38
CA GLN A 235 6.50 5.27 -3.73
C GLN A 235 7.55 6.29 -4.17
N LEU A 236 7.08 7.50 -4.46
CA LEU A 236 7.93 8.67 -4.66
C LEU A 236 7.88 9.48 -3.37
N SER A 237 8.94 9.35 -2.58
CA SER A 237 9.08 10.06 -1.31
C SER A 237 9.93 11.32 -1.47
N ASN A 238 9.74 12.26 -0.54
CA ASN A 238 10.67 13.37 -0.35
C ASN A 238 11.72 12.94 0.69
N PRO A 239 12.97 12.62 0.30
CA PRO A 239 14.00 12.15 1.25
C PRO A 239 14.36 13.18 2.31
N ARG A 240 14.02 14.45 2.08
CA ARG A 240 14.35 15.55 2.99
C ARG A 240 13.28 15.76 4.07
N CYS A 241 12.17 15.02 4.02
CA CYS A 241 11.24 14.95 5.14
C CYS A 241 11.86 14.12 6.26
N THR A 242 12.10 14.75 7.40
CA THR A 242 12.54 14.03 8.60
C THR A 242 11.41 13.11 9.11
N SER A 243 11.73 12.19 10.01
CA SER A 243 10.73 11.40 10.74
C SER A 243 9.73 12.26 11.53
N GLN A 244 10.05 13.54 11.76
CA GLN A 244 9.17 14.54 12.37
C GLN A 244 8.37 15.35 11.34
N TRP A 245 8.46 15.01 10.05
CA TRP A 245 7.81 15.71 8.95
C TRP A 245 8.15 17.20 8.90
N THR A 246 9.40 17.54 9.20
CA THR A 246 9.90 18.91 9.06
C THR A 246 10.55 19.06 7.69
N ASN A 247 10.26 20.17 7.00
CA ASN A 247 10.91 20.51 5.75
C ASN A 247 12.42 20.64 5.95
N GLY A 248 13.19 19.70 5.38
CA GLY A 248 14.57 19.96 5.01
C GLY A 248 14.63 21.01 3.88
N ASN A 249 15.84 21.46 3.51
CA ASN A 249 16.00 22.45 2.45
C ASN A 249 15.25 22.03 1.17
N GLN A 250 14.44 22.95 0.63
CA GLN A 250 13.77 22.75 -0.65
C GLN A 250 14.82 22.65 -1.75
N ALA A 251 14.87 21.51 -2.42
CA ALA A 251 15.85 21.24 -3.45
C ALA A 251 15.31 20.19 -4.43
N GLN A 252 15.98 20.11 -5.56
CA GLN A 252 15.74 19.11 -6.56
C GLN A 252 16.26 17.75 -6.08
N THR A 253 15.50 16.69 -6.35
CA THR A 253 15.98 15.30 -6.19
C THR A 253 15.65 14.52 -7.45
N GLN A 254 16.51 13.56 -7.76
CA GLN A 254 16.37 12.72 -8.95
C GLN A 254 16.47 11.24 -8.58
N LEU A 255 15.59 10.45 -9.18
CA LEU A 255 15.58 9.00 -9.13
C LEU A 255 15.79 8.46 -10.55
N VAL A 256 16.90 7.77 -10.78
CA VAL A 256 17.16 7.08 -12.05
C VAL A 256 16.54 5.69 -12.00
N GLN A 257 15.86 5.31 -13.07
CA GLN A 257 15.11 4.06 -13.17
C GLN A 257 15.46 3.32 -14.46
N TYR A 258 15.45 2.00 -14.33
CA TYR A 258 15.78 1.05 -15.37
C TYR A 258 14.59 0.13 -15.58
N GLN A 259 14.26 -0.12 -16.83
CA GLN A 259 13.06 -0.87 -17.18
C GLN A 259 13.25 -1.63 -18.49
N GLU A 260 12.78 -2.87 -18.53
CA GLU A 260 12.74 -3.66 -19.76
C GLU A 260 11.74 -3.06 -20.76
N LEU A 261 12.00 -3.24 -22.06
CA LEU A 261 11.11 -2.77 -23.12
C LEU A 261 9.69 -3.36 -22.99
N GLY A 262 8.67 -2.57 -23.36
CA GLY A 262 7.26 -2.97 -23.30
C GLY A 262 6.64 -3.09 -21.90
N LYS A 263 7.45 -3.01 -20.84
CA LYS A 263 6.97 -3.00 -19.44
C LYS A 263 6.41 -1.64 -19.04
N ILE A 264 5.81 -1.61 -17.87
CA ILE A 264 5.24 -0.44 -17.21
C ILE A 264 5.72 -0.42 -15.76
N THR A 265 6.06 0.76 -15.25
CA THR A 265 6.30 0.98 -13.83
C THR A 265 5.31 1.98 -13.28
N PHE A 266 4.64 1.63 -12.19
CA PHE A 266 3.67 2.48 -11.51
C PHE A 266 4.28 3.10 -10.26
N TYR A 267 3.96 4.37 -10.05
CA TYR A 267 4.38 5.19 -8.95
C TYR A 267 3.18 5.86 -8.28
N ALA A 268 3.29 6.10 -6.98
CA ALA A 268 2.38 6.94 -6.23
C ALA A 268 3.18 7.96 -5.43
N MET A 269 2.70 9.21 -5.44
CA MET A 269 3.17 10.26 -4.56
C MET A 269 2.03 10.64 -3.62
N PRO A 270 2.18 10.45 -2.30
CA PRO A 270 1.14 10.83 -1.34
C PRO A 270 1.00 12.36 -1.26
N PRO A 271 -0.21 12.85 -0.90
CA PRO A 271 -0.50 14.28 -0.82
C PRO A 271 0.39 15.04 0.18
N ASN A 272 0.97 14.34 1.15
CA ASN A 272 1.91 14.91 2.13
C ASN A 272 3.05 15.71 1.49
N TYR A 273 3.44 15.39 0.26
CA TYR A 273 4.56 16.02 -0.44
C TYR A 273 4.16 17.21 -1.34
N PHE A 274 2.87 17.53 -1.44
CA PHE A 274 2.38 18.64 -2.28
C PHE A 274 1.09 19.29 -1.75
N TYR A 275 0.75 19.10 -0.48
CA TYR A 275 -0.54 19.55 0.07
C TYR A 275 -0.68 21.08 0.10
N HIS A 276 0.29 21.80 0.67
CA HIS A 276 0.23 23.27 0.70
C HIS A 276 0.69 23.88 -0.61
N ASP A 277 0.23 25.08 -0.91
CA ASP A 277 0.75 25.87 -2.02
C ASP A 277 2.29 25.99 -1.97
N GLY A 278 2.94 25.87 -3.14
CA GLY A 278 4.39 25.97 -3.24
C GLY A 278 4.85 26.55 -4.57
N SER A 279 5.98 27.26 -4.59
CA SER A 279 6.55 27.82 -5.82
C SER A 279 7.52 26.86 -6.49
N MET A 280 7.51 26.81 -7.82
CA MET A 280 8.41 25.96 -8.63
C MET A 280 8.33 24.48 -8.23
N ARG A 281 7.16 24.01 -7.78
CA ARG A 281 6.98 22.61 -7.40
C ARG A 281 6.48 21.81 -8.59
N TYR A 282 7.27 20.83 -9.01
CA TYR A 282 6.92 20.00 -10.15
C TYR A 282 7.49 18.60 -10.02
N LEU A 283 6.87 17.68 -10.75
CA LEU A 283 7.45 16.39 -11.09
C LEU A 283 7.76 16.38 -12.58
N LYS A 284 8.91 15.83 -12.94
CA LYS A 284 9.39 15.73 -14.31
C LYS A 284 9.86 14.31 -14.58
N VAL A 285 9.54 13.78 -15.75
CA VAL A 285 10.09 12.51 -16.25
C VAL A 285 10.94 12.82 -17.47
N LYS A 286 12.22 12.47 -17.40
CA LYS A 286 13.21 12.74 -18.44
C LYS A 286 13.76 11.43 -19.00
N PRO A 287 13.63 11.18 -20.33
CA PRO A 287 14.29 10.05 -20.98
C PRO A 287 15.82 10.17 -20.86
N LEU A 288 16.49 9.09 -20.51
CA LEU A 288 17.95 8.99 -20.52
C LEU A 288 18.45 8.11 -21.66
N SER A 289 17.67 7.10 -22.04
CA SER A 289 17.87 6.32 -23.27
C SER A 289 17.07 6.92 -24.44
N SER A 290 17.47 6.64 -25.67
CA SER A 290 16.75 7.04 -26.90
C SER A 290 15.45 6.28 -27.17
N VAL A 291 15.01 5.43 -26.22
CA VAL A 291 13.72 4.74 -26.24
C VAL A 291 12.60 5.75 -25.97
N ALA A 292 11.49 5.63 -26.70
CA ALA A 292 10.29 6.42 -26.39
C ALA A 292 9.57 5.85 -25.16
N PHE A 293 9.08 6.74 -24.31
CA PHE A 293 8.26 6.40 -23.14
C PHE A 293 6.87 7.02 -23.27
N ILE A 294 5.87 6.39 -22.66
CA ILE A 294 4.56 6.98 -22.41
C ILE A 294 4.49 7.22 -20.91
N VAL A 295 4.25 8.47 -20.52
CA VAL A 295 4.04 8.86 -19.12
C VAL A 295 2.57 9.16 -18.93
N CYS A 296 1.93 8.47 -18.00
CA CYS A 296 0.54 8.73 -17.64
C CYS A 296 0.44 9.25 -16.20
N THR A 297 -0.48 10.16 -15.95
CA THR A 297 -0.79 10.68 -14.61
C THR A 297 -2.27 10.57 -14.32
N SER A 298 -2.63 10.33 -13.06
CA SER A 298 -4.01 10.32 -12.59
C SER A 298 -4.11 10.68 -11.10
N ARG A 299 -5.29 11.17 -10.71
CA ARG A 299 -5.68 11.45 -9.32
C ARG A 299 -6.76 10.50 -8.82
N SER A 300 -7.30 9.65 -9.71
CA SER A 300 -8.42 8.74 -9.42
C SER A 300 -8.09 7.28 -9.75
N LEU A 301 -7.34 7.03 -10.82
CA LEU A 301 -6.88 5.71 -11.23
C LEU A 301 -5.53 5.40 -10.58
N LYS A 302 -5.46 4.34 -9.77
CA LYS A 302 -4.22 3.92 -9.10
C LYS A 302 -3.13 3.45 -10.06
N LEU A 303 -3.53 2.87 -11.19
CA LEU A 303 -2.67 2.27 -12.21
C LEU A 303 -2.96 2.89 -13.58
N PRO A 304 -2.71 4.19 -13.78
CA PRO A 304 -3.02 4.85 -15.05
C PRO A 304 -2.08 4.33 -16.14
N TYR A 305 -2.60 3.93 -17.30
CA TYR A 305 -1.76 3.43 -18.39
C TYR A 305 -2.42 3.65 -19.75
N ARG A 306 -1.61 3.71 -20.81
CA ARG A 306 -2.13 3.81 -22.17
C ARG A 306 -2.30 2.40 -22.76
N ASN A 307 -3.56 1.99 -22.92
CA ASN A 307 -3.88 0.84 -23.74
C ASN A 307 -3.95 1.27 -25.21
N PRO A 308 -3.07 0.78 -26.11
CA PRO A 308 -3.12 1.16 -27.52
C PRO A 308 -4.38 0.67 -28.25
N SER A 309 -5.06 -0.35 -27.71
CA SER A 309 -6.25 -0.97 -28.31
C SER A 309 -7.58 -0.42 -27.78
N ALA A 310 -7.55 0.51 -26.82
CA ALA A 310 -8.75 1.09 -26.23
C ALA A 310 -8.65 2.62 -26.17
N ALA A 311 -9.80 3.28 -26.05
CA ALA A 311 -9.82 4.70 -25.74
C ALA A 311 -9.15 4.98 -24.39
N SER A 312 -8.57 6.18 -24.25
CA SER A 312 -8.03 6.61 -22.96
C SER A 312 -9.12 6.55 -21.89
N ALA A 313 -8.83 5.89 -20.78
CA ALA A 313 -9.74 5.86 -19.64
C ALA A 313 -9.98 7.27 -19.11
N GLU A 314 -11.20 7.54 -18.64
CA GLU A 314 -11.50 8.80 -17.97
C GLU A 314 -10.67 8.95 -16.69
N GLY A 315 -10.17 10.15 -16.43
CA GLY A 315 -9.37 10.45 -15.23
C GLY A 315 -7.87 10.18 -15.34
N GLN A 316 -7.34 9.84 -16.53
CA GLN A 316 -5.89 9.81 -16.79
C GLN A 316 -5.49 10.71 -17.96
N ASP A 317 -4.31 11.31 -17.88
CA ASP A 317 -3.64 12.02 -18.97
C ASP A 317 -2.34 11.28 -19.32
N CYS A 318 -2.11 10.98 -20.60
CA CYS A 318 -0.97 10.22 -21.07
C CYS A 318 -0.26 10.96 -22.20
N LYS A 319 1.06 11.14 -22.08
CA LYS A 319 1.90 11.79 -23.10
C LYS A 319 3.09 10.93 -23.46
N GLN A 320 3.39 10.86 -24.75
CA GLN A 320 4.60 10.21 -25.23
C GLN A 320 5.77 11.19 -25.20
N ILE A 321 6.91 10.73 -24.71
CA ILE A 321 8.19 11.43 -24.66
C ILE A 321 9.27 10.60 -25.32
N THR A 322 10.23 11.26 -25.98
CA THR A 322 11.38 10.60 -26.63
C THR A 322 12.65 11.35 -26.31
N THR A 323 12.68 12.64 -26.63
CA THR A 323 13.77 13.57 -26.30
C THR A 323 13.31 14.69 -25.36
N ASN A 324 12.03 15.03 -25.38
CA ASN A 324 11.43 16.04 -24.53
C ASN A 324 11.12 15.48 -23.15
N ASP A 325 11.21 16.33 -22.13
CA ASP A 325 10.79 15.99 -20.78
C ASP A 325 9.26 16.06 -20.65
N TYR A 326 8.68 15.14 -19.88
CA TYR A 326 7.33 15.32 -19.35
C TYR A 326 7.39 16.14 -18.07
N SER A 327 6.51 17.13 -17.88
CA SER A 327 6.44 17.93 -16.66
C SER A 327 5.01 18.01 -16.15
N TYR A 328 4.84 17.90 -14.85
CA TYR A 328 3.58 17.98 -14.13
C TYR A 328 3.72 18.99 -12.99
N ASP A 329 2.85 19.99 -12.96
CA ASP A 329 2.85 21.04 -11.95
C ASP A 329 2.19 20.52 -10.65
N LEU A 330 2.84 20.77 -9.53
CA LEU A 330 2.41 20.36 -8.18
C LEU A 330 2.13 21.56 -7.27
N THR A 331 2.14 22.78 -7.81
CA THR A 331 2.08 24.04 -7.05
C THR A 331 0.82 24.17 -6.21
N ALA A 332 -0.36 23.83 -6.75
CA ALA A 332 -1.67 24.16 -6.18
C ALA A 332 -2.67 22.97 -6.20
N MET A 333 -2.17 21.75 -5.98
CA MET A 333 -2.93 20.52 -6.25
C MET A 333 -4.02 20.18 -5.24
N CYS A 334 -3.98 20.76 -4.04
CA CYS A 334 -4.92 20.46 -2.95
C CYS A 334 -5.69 21.70 -2.45
N ASN A 335 -5.66 22.83 -3.16
CA ASN A 335 -6.14 24.13 -2.66
C ASN A 335 -7.64 24.19 -2.32
N GLN A 336 -8.42 23.23 -2.80
CA GLN A 336 -9.86 23.13 -2.55
C GLN A 336 -10.20 22.13 -1.43
N MET A 337 -9.20 21.59 -0.73
CA MET A 337 -9.37 20.52 0.25
C MET A 337 -8.96 21.00 1.65
N ASP A 338 -9.91 20.98 2.59
CA ASP A 338 -9.69 21.40 3.98
C ASP A 338 -8.83 20.43 4.78
N GLN A 339 -8.81 19.15 4.39
CA GLN A 339 -8.02 18.12 5.05
C GLN A 339 -7.04 17.46 4.08
N LEU A 340 -5.86 17.11 4.61
CA LEU A 340 -4.84 16.34 3.90
C LEU A 340 -5.39 15.03 3.29
N LEU A 341 -6.32 14.38 4.00
CA LEU A 341 -6.94 13.13 3.58
C LEU A 341 -7.82 13.25 2.35
N ASP A 342 -8.49 14.38 2.20
CA ASP A 342 -9.42 14.60 1.11
C ASP A 342 -8.66 14.88 -0.18
N CYS A 343 -7.38 15.25 -0.08
CA CYS A 343 -6.51 15.38 -1.23
C CYS A 343 -6.02 13.99 -1.69
N PRO A 344 -6.37 13.53 -2.91
CA PRO A 344 -5.94 12.24 -3.39
C PRO A 344 -4.40 12.17 -3.60
N PRO A 345 -3.81 10.97 -3.70
CA PRO A 345 -2.44 10.79 -4.17
C PRO A 345 -2.30 11.11 -5.68
N LEU A 346 -1.09 11.43 -6.12
CA LEU A 346 -0.77 11.49 -7.55
C LEU A 346 -0.24 10.13 -7.98
N TYR A 347 -0.96 9.48 -8.90
CA TYR A 347 -0.53 8.24 -9.52
C TYR A 347 0.12 8.53 -10.86
N ILE A 348 1.23 7.85 -11.13
CA ILE A 348 2.05 8.07 -12.31
C ILE A 348 2.46 6.72 -12.85
N SER A 349 2.49 6.56 -14.17
CA SER A 349 3.14 5.41 -14.79
C SER A 349 4.12 5.84 -15.85
N VAL A 350 5.16 5.04 -16.03
CA VAL A 350 6.14 5.17 -17.10
C VAL A 350 6.17 3.85 -17.86
N GLN A 351 5.71 3.87 -19.09
CA GLN A 351 5.69 2.74 -20.01
C GLN A 351 6.78 2.94 -21.06
N SER A 352 7.72 2.01 -21.14
CA SER A 352 8.67 1.93 -22.26
C SER A 352 7.98 1.31 -23.47
N GLN A 353 8.21 1.84 -24.67
CA GLN A 353 7.80 1.16 -25.90
C GLN A 353 8.49 -0.21 -26.02
N ASP A 354 7.82 -1.16 -26.65
CA ASP A 354 8.29 -2.52 -26.90
C ASP A 354 9.18 -2.60 -28.16
N PHE A 355 8.98 -1.72 -29.13
CA PHE A 355 9.81 -1.61 -30.32
C PHE A 355 10.97 -0.62 -30.10
N ALA A 356 12.13 -1.11 -29.66
CA ALA A 356 13.37 -0.34 -29.68
C ALA A 356 14.52 -1.19 -30.21
N THR A 357 15.43 -0.56 -30.97
CA THR A 357 16.65 -1.22 -31.46
C THR A 357 17.65 -1.43 -30.32
N THR A 358 18.56 -2.39 -30.47
CA THR A 358 19.64 -2.64 -29.49
C THR A 358 20.44 -1.38 -29.18
N ALA A 359 20.73 -0.55 -30.20
CA ALA A 359 21.47 0.69 -30.02
C ALA A 359 20.71 1.72 -29.16
N GLN A 360 19.37 1.70 -29.16
CA GLN A 360 18.54 2.62 -28.38
C GLN A 360 18.36 2.18 -26.92
N ALA A 361 18.37 0.86 -26.66
CA ALA A 361 18.09 0.28 -25.35
C ALA A 361 19.35 -0.27 -24.64
N LEU A 362 20.54 -0.10 -25.23
CA LEU A 362 21.79 -0.59 -24.64
C LEU A 362 22.06 0.11 -23.30
N CYS A 363 22.21 -0.69 -22.26
CA CYS A 363 22.42 -0.23 -20.90
C CYS A 363 23.77 -0.76 -20.39
N THR A 364 24.73 0.15 -20.17
CA THR A 364 26.09 -0.18 -19.73
C THR A 364 26.34 0.12 -18.25
N GLU A 365 25.35 0.71 -17.56
CA GLU A 365 25.43 0.98 -16.14
C GLU A 365 25.39 -0.31 -15.32
N LYS A 366 26.08 -0.34 -14.18
CA LYS A 366 26.06 -1.52 -13.29
C LYS A 366 24.66 -1.82 -12.76
N SER A 367 23.82 -0.79 -12.64
CA SER A 367 22.46 -0.88 -12.11
C SER A 367 21.43 -1.40 -13.12
N CYS A 368 21.83 -1.67 -14.37
CA CYS A 368 20.94 -2.22 -15.38
C CYS A 368 20.56 -3.66 -15.03
N PRO A 369 19.25 -4.00 -14.92
CA PRO A 369 18.83 -5.38 -14.69
C PRO A 369 19.25 -6.31 -15.83
N THR A 370 19.20 -5.81 -17.07
CA THR A 370 19.64 -6.52 -18.27
C THR A 370 20.42 -5.56 -19.19
N PRO A 371 21.26 -6.08 -20.12
CA PRO A 371 21.96 -5.25 -21.11
C PRO A 371 21.03 -4.44 -22.02
N MET A 372 19.75 -4.84 -22.14
CA MET A 372 18.72 -4.15 -22.91
C MET A 372 17.68 -3.56 -21.96
N SER A 373 18.04 -2.46 -21.30
CA SER A 373 17.17 -1.74 -20.38
C SER A 373 17.01 -0.29 -20.80
N ALA A 374 15.77 0.15 -20.94
CA ALA A 374 15.43 1.55 -21.14
C ALA A 374 15.67 2.33 -19.83
N GLN A 375 16.14 3.57 -19.97
CA GLN A 375 16.57 4.40 -18.86
C GLN A 375 15.80 5.71 -18.86
N TYR A 376 15.28 6.10 -17.69
CA TYR A 376 14.66 7.38 -17.48
C TYR A 376 14.97 7.89 -16.07
N SER A 377 14.74 9.16 -15.84
CA SER A 377 14.82 9.76 -14.52
C SER A 377 13.51 10.42 -14.15
N ILE A 378 13.11 10.26 -12.90
CA ILE A 378 12.05 11.02 -12.26
C ILE A 378 12.73 12.10 -11.43
N ILE A 379 12.36 13.34 -11.67
CA ILE A 379 12.91 14.52 -11.02
C ILE A 379 11.76 15.20 -10.29
N VAL A 380 11.95 15.51 -9.02
CA VAL A 380 11.01 16.30 -8.23
C VAL A 380 11.71 17.53 -7.69
N ASN A 381 10.96 18.62 -7.55
CA ASN A 381 11.49 19.87 -7.03
C ASN A 381 10.55 20.48 -6.00
N ASN A 382 11.11 21.04 -4.92
CA ASN A 382 10.41 21.78 -3.87
C ASN A 382 9.20 21.04 -3.25
N LEU A 383 9.31 19.73 -3.07
CA LEU A 383 8.30 18.94 -2.37
C LEU A 383 8.13 19.40 -0.92
N ASP A 384 6.89 19.31 -0.44
CA ASP A 384 6.49 19.62 0.94
C ASP A 384 6.74 18.44 1.89
N CYS A 385 6.54 18.67 3.19
CA CYS A 385 6.54 17.68 4.25
C CYS A 385 5.36 17.96 5.20
N THR A 386 4.14 17.70 4.73
CA THR A 386 2.94 17.88 5.56
C THR A 386 2.59 16.61 6.32
N ASN A 387 2.27 16.75 7.61
CA ASN A 387 1.74 15.68 8.45
C ASN A 387 0.46 16.14 9.16
N ARG A 388 -0.44 15.19 9.39
CA ARG A 388 -1.62 15.37 10.25
C ARG A 388 -1.30 15.72 11.71
N GLY A 389 -0.07 15.44 12.17
CA GLY A 389 0.31 15.51 13.58
C GLY A 389 0.27 16.89 14.24
N ARG A 390 -0.24 17.95 13.58
CA ARG A 390 -0.30 19.30 14.16
C ARG A 390 -1.65 20.02 14.09
N THR A 391 -2.72 19.39 13.63
CA THR A 391 -4.03 20.06 13.59
C THR A 391 -5.08 19.30 14.39
N MET A 392 -5.56 19.96 15.45
CA MET A 392 -6.74 19.68 16.30
C MET A 392 -6.54 18.90 17.61
N GLU A 393 -5.75 19.44 18.54
CA GLU A 393 -6.10 19.36 19.98
C GLU A 393 -6.08 20.74 20.69
N THR A 394 -5.67 21.81 20.02
CA THR A 394 -5.53 23.12 20.66
C THR A 394 -6.77 24.00 20.62
N SER A 395 -7.79 23.69 19.82
CA SER A 395 -8.97 24.57 19.68
C SER A 395 -10.09 24.29 20.69
N HIS A 396 -10.22 23.06 21.23
CA HIS A 396 -11.30 22.74 22.19
C HIS A 396 -10.93 23.15 23.62
N SER A 397 -9.65 23.01 24.00
CA SER A 397 -9.14 23.39 25.32
C SER A 397 -9.15 24.91 25.54
N ILE A 398 -8.87 25.68 24.48
CA ILE A 398 -8.88 27.15 24.54
C ILE A 398 -10.33 27.68 24.57
N LEU A 399 -11.27 27.06 23.85
CA LEU A 399 -12.69 27.43 23.92
C LEU A 399 -13.32 27.12 25.29
N LEU A 400 -12.94 25.99 25.91
CA LEU A 400 -13.35 25.62 27.28
C LEU A 400 -12.75 26.55 28.34
N MET A 401 -11.49 26.96 28.18
CA MET A 401 -10.87 27.93 29.09
C MET A 401 -11.49 29.33 28.95
N LEU A 402 -11.82 29.77 27.73
CA LEU A 402 -12.52 31.02 27.50
C LEU A 402 -13.96 31.00 28.06
N SER A 403 -14.70 29.90 27.88
CA SER A 403 -16.06 29.79 28.43
C SER A 403 -16.09 29.75 29.96
N LEU A 404 -15.10 29.10 30.60
CA LEU A 404 -14.92 29.11 32.06
C LEU A 404 -14.50 30.50 32.57
N LEU A 405 -13.69 31.24 31.82
CA LEU A 405 -13.35 32.63 32.15
C LEU A 405 -14.56 33.56 32.05
N PHE A 406 -15.40 33.44 31.02
CA PHE A 406 -16.64 34.22 30.90
C PHE A 406 -17.66 33.92 32.01
N LEU A 407 -17.75 32.68 32.49
CA LEU A 407 -18.58 32.31 33.65
C LEU A 407 -18.03 32.82 34.99
N SER A 408 -16.71 33.03 35.10
CA SER A 408 -16.08 33.55 36.32
C SER A 408 -16.14 35.07 36.48
N VAL A 409 -16.43 35.81 35.40
CA VAL A 409 -16.45 37.30 35.39
C VAL A 409 -17.87 37.87 35.49
N ASN A 410 -18.93 37.06 35.33
CA ASN A 410 -20.31 37.46 35.56
C ASN A 410 -20.94 36.68 36.72
N PRO A 411 -20.79 37.12 37.99
CA PRO A 411 -21.65 36.69 39.06
C PRO A 411 -22.87 37.64 39.10
N PHE A 412 -23.88 37.35 38.29
CA PHE A 412 -25.21 37.94 38.44
C PHE A 412 -26.27 36.87 38.33
#